data_AF-A0AAV8XK65-F1
#
_entry.id   AF-A0AAV8XK65-F1
#
_cell.length_a   1.000
_cell.length_b   1.000
_cell.length_c   1.000
_cell.angle_alpha   90.00
_cell.angle_beta   90.00
_cell.angle_gamma   90.00
#
_symmetry.space_group_name_H-M   'P 1'
#
loop_
_entity.id
_entity.type
_entity.pdbx_description
1 polymer ?
#
loop_
_entity_poly.entity_id
_entity_poly.type
_entity_poly.pdbx_seq_one_letter_code
_entity_poly.pdbx_strand_id
1 'polypeptide(L)'
;MLSVQIEQRVNLTFLLKLGKTFTEAYTMLKEVYGNECLSRIQDFEWFKWFKEGREMTEDDPRPGQPSMSKTDENIEKTVSKML
;
A
#
# COMPACT_ATOMS: atom_id res chain seq x y z
N MET A 1 8.06 -5.93 -8.38
CA MET A 1 8.04 -4.46 -8.13
C MET A 1 6.80 -4.18 -7.31
N LEU A 2 6.93 -3.60 -6.11
CA LEU A 2 5.75 -3.09 -5.39
C LEU A 2 5.16 -1.96 -6.23
N SER A 3 3.83 -1.86 -6.31
CA SER A 3 3.23 -0.73 -7.02
C SER A 3 3.51 0.55 -6.23
N VAL A 4 3.69 1.67 -6.94
CA VAL A 4 3.93 3.00 -6.35
C VAL A 4 2.87 3.35 -5.31
N GLN A 5 1.63 2.85 -5.47
CA GLN A 5 0.54 3.01 -4.52
C GLN A 5 0.76 2.25 -3.20
N ILE A 6 1.25 1.00 -3.25
CA ILE A 6 1.53 0.22 -2.04
C ILE A 6 2.70 0.86 -1.28
N GLU A 7 3.73 1.31 -2.00
CA GLU A 7 4.88 2.00 -1.42
C GLU A 7 4.47 3.27 -0.65
N GLN A 8 3.62 4.11 -1.26
CA GLN A 8 3.07 5.31 -0.61
C GLN A 8 2.33 4.99 0.68
N ARG A 9 1.52 3.93 0.68
CA ARG A 9 0.78 3.50 1.88
C ARG A 9 1.70 2.97 2.97
N VAL A 10 2.76 2.21 2.63
CA VAL A 10 3.79 1.80 3.61
C VAL A 10 4.44 3.03 4.25
N ASN A 11 4.80 4.01 3.42
CA ASN A 11 5.40 5.25 3.90
C ASN A 11 4.44 6.08 4.76
N LEU A 12 3.15 6.10 4.42
CA LEU A 12 2.10 6.69 5.26
C LEU A 12 2.02 6.00 6.64
N THR A 13 2.07 4.66 6.69
CA THR A 13 2.10 3.90 7.95
C THR A 13 3.34 4.24 8.77
N PHE A 14 4.50 4.35 8.13
CA PHE A 14 5.75 4.74 8.79
C PHE A 14 5.65 6.14 9.42
N LEU A 15 5.13 7.12 8.69
CA LEU A 15 4.94 8.49 9.18
C LEU A 15 3.94 8.54 10.35
N LEU A 16 2.88 7.73 10.30
CA LEU A 16 1.94 7.61 11.41
C LEU A 16 2.61 7.03 12.67
N LYS A 17 3.44 5.98 12.53
CA LYS A 17 4.21 5.39 13.65
C LYS A 17 5.26 6.36 14.23
N LEU A 18 5.77 7.29 13.42
CA LEU A 18 6.61 8.40 13.88
C LEU A 18 5.82 9.50 14.62
N GLY A 19 4.50 9.36 14.74
CA GLY A 19 3.64 10.32 15.43
C GLY A 19 3.29 11.55 14.59
N LYS A 20 3.50 11.51 13.27
CA LYS A 20 3.12 12.61 12.37
C LYS A 20 1.61 12.71 12.25
N THR A 21 1.12 13.94 12.21
CA THR A 21 -0.27 14.22 11.86
C THR A 21 -0.52 13.92 10.38
N PHE A 22 -1.79 13.71 10.01
CA PHE A 22 -2.15 13.47 8.62
C PHE A 22 -1.66 14.58 7.67
N THR A 23 -1.79 15.84 8.08
CA THR A 23 -1.38 16.98 7.26
C THR A 23 0.13 16.98 7.02
N GLU A 24 0.94 16.69 8.05
CA GLU A 24 2.40 16.59 7.89
C GLU A 24 2.78 15.41 6.99
N ALA A 25 2.14 14.25 7.21
CA ALA A 25 2.42 13.05 6.44
C ALA A 25 2.07 13.22 4.96
N TYR A 26 0.91 13.82 4.66
CA TYR A 26 0.49 14.12 3.30
C TYR A 26 1.41 15.13 2.60
N THR A 27 1.87 16.17 3.30
CA THR A 27 2.86 17.11 2.72
C THR A 27 4.16 16.38 2.37
N MET A 28 4.67 15.52 3.25
CA MET A 28 5.88 14.73 3.01
C MET A 28 5.71 13.76 1.83
N LEU A 29 4.58 13.05 1.75
CA LEU A 29 4.28 12.19 0.61
C LEU A 29 4.20 12.99 -0.70
N LYS A 30 3.58 14.17 -0.67
CA LYS A 30 3.47 15.02 -1.85
C LYS A 30 4.81 15.59 -2.30
N GLU A 31 5.75 15.86 -1.40
CA GLU A 31 7.12 16.26 -1.74
C GLU A 31 7.90 15.15 -2.43
N VAL A 32 7.70 13.89 -2.01
CA VAL A 32 8.40 12.73 -2.57
C VAL A 32 7.79 12.27 -3.90
N TYR A 33 6.45 12.14 -3.95
CA TYR A 33 5.75 11.53 -5.08
C TYR A 33 5.17 12.56 -6.07
N GLY A 34 5.10 13.84 -5.70
CA GLY A 34 4.64 14.91 -6.58
C GLY A 34 3.25 14.63 -7.18
N ASN A 35 3.19 14.51 -8.50
CA ASN A 35 1.94 14.25 -9.24
C ASN A 35 1.48 12.79 -9.15
N GLU A 36 2.35 11.86 -8.77
CA GLU A 36 2.01 10.45 -8.54
C GLU A 36 1.52 10.20 -7.12
N CYS A 37 1.52 11.23 -6.26
CA CYS A 37 0.97 11.15 -4.92
C CYS A 37 -0.51 10.77 -4.97
N LEU A 38 -0.91 9.86 -4.09
CA LEU A 38 -2.30 9.51 -3.88
C LEU A 38 -3.13 10.75 -3.55
N SER A 39 -4.42 10.69 -3.88
CA SER A 39 -5.31 11.80 -3.56
C SER A 39 -5.41 11.97 -2.05
N ARG A 40 -5.57 13.22 -1.60
CA ARG A 40 -5.75 13.53 -0.17
C ARG A 40 -6.87 12.74 0.49
N ILE A 41 -7.93 12.40 -0.26
CA ILE A 41 -9.05 11.60 0.25
C ILE A 41 -8.61 10.17 0.50
N GLN A 42 -7.93 9.54 -0.48
CA GLN A 42 -7.44 8.16 -0.34
C GLN A 42 -6.42 8.05 0.80
N ASP A 43 -5.44 8.96 0.88
CA ASP A 43 -4.48 8.94 1.98
C ASP A 43 -5.15 9.13 3.34
N PHE A 44 -6.22 9.94 3.42
CA PHE A 44 -6.96 10.12 4.66
C PHE A 44 -7.69 8.85 5.10
N GLU A 45 -8.29 8.11 4.16
CA GLU A 45 -8.92 6.82 4.45
C GLU A 45 -7.90 5.81 4.98
N TRP A 46 -6.74 5.70 4.33
CA TRP A 46 -5.65 4.84 4.79
C TRP A 46 -5.14 5.27 6.17
N PHE A 47 -4.94 6.56 6.38
CA PHE A 47 -4.51 7.10 7.68
C PHE A 47 -5.49 6.73 8.80
N LYS A 48 -6.80 6.80 8.53
CA LYS A 48 -7.84 6.39 9.48
C LYS A 48 -7.76 4.89 9.77
N TRP A 49 -7.68 4.04 8.75
CA TRP A 49 -7.58 2.59 8.94
C TRP A 49 -6.33 2.17 9.72
N PHE A 50 -5.19 2.80 9.46
CA PHE A 50 -3.96 2.54 10.20
C PHE A 50 -4.08 2.97 11.67
N LYS A 51 -4.78 4.08 11.95
CA LYS A 51 -5.05 4.51 13.32
C LYS A 51 -6.00 3.55 14.05
N GLU A 52 -6.90 2.90 13.32
CA GLU A 52 -7.82 1.88 13.81
C GLU A 52 -7.16 0.49 13.96
N GLY A 53 -5.87 0.36 13.64
CA GLY A 53 -5.09 -0.86 13.85
C GLY A 53 -5.05 -1.82 12.67
N ARG A 54 -5.47 -1.41 11.47
CA ARG A 54 -5.25 -2.19 10.24
C ARG A 54 -3.74 -2.27 9.96
N GLU A 55 -3.20 -3.47 9.74
CA GLU A 55 -1.78 -3.67 9.38
C GLU A 55 -1.55 -3.90 7.88
N MET A 56 -2.58 -4.34 7.14
CA MET A 56 -2.46 -4.60 5.71
C MET A 56 -2.42 -3.31 4.89
N THR A 57 -1.48 -3.27 3.95
CA THR A 57 -1.27 -2.17 3.00
C THR A 57 -1.95 -2.42 1.66
N GLU A 58 -2.40 -3.66 1.43
CA GLU A 58 -3.12 -4.09 0.23
C GLU A 58 -4.61 -3.76 0.35
N ASP A 59 -5.25 -3.54 -0.80
CA ASP A 59 -6.71 -3.42 -0.87
C ASP A 59 -7.36 -4.75 -0.44
N ASP A 60 -8.54 -4.67 0.18
CA ASP A 60 -9.35 -5.85 0.44
C ASP A 60 -9.68 -6.58 -0.88
N PRO A 61 -9.76 -7.92 -0.87
CA PRO A 61 -10.04 -8.68 -2.08
C PRO A 61 -11.37 -8.23 -2.69
N ARG A 62 -11.30 -7.68 -3.90
CA ARG A 62 -12.48 -7.28 -4.64
C ARG A 62 -13.08 -8.51 -5.33
N PRO A 63 -14.42 -8.66 -5.39
CA PRO A 63 -15.02 -9.76 -6.14
C PRO A 63 -14.54 -9.70 -7.61
N GLY A 64 -13.85 -10.76 -8.06
CA GLY A 64 -13.21 -10.85 -9.38
C GLY A 64 -11.70 -10.62 -9.42
N GLN A 65 -11.05 -10.27 -8.30
CA GLN A 65 -9.59 -10.14 -8.24
C GLN A 65 -8.93 -11.52 -8.09
N PRO A 66 -7.97 -11.92 -8.95
CA PRO A 66 -7.12 -13.07 -8.68
C PRO A 66 -6.32 -12.78 -7.41
N SER A 67 -6.54 -13.58 -6.36
CA SER A 67 -5.75 -13.47 -5.13
C SER A 67 -4.28 -13.73 -5.46
N MET A 68 -3.44 -12.71 -5.32
CA MET A 68 -1.98 -12.88 -5.30
C MET A 68 -1.51 -13.12 -3.87
N SER A 69 -2.16 -14.02 -3.15
CA SER A 69 -1.58 -14.57 -1.93
C SER A 69 -0.35 -15.38 -2.34
N LYS A 70 0.84 -14.82 -2.10
CA LYS A 70 2.08 -15.59 -2.05
C LYS A 70 2.06 -16.44 -0.79
N THR A 71 1.30 -17.52 -0.83
CA THR A 71 1.54 -18.64 0.06
C THR A 71 2.81 -19.33 -0.45
N ASP A 72 3.71 -19.71 0.44
CA ASP A 72 5.00 -20.38 0.13
C ASP A 72 4.86 -21.64 -0.77
N GLU A 73 3.63 -22.12 -0.96
CA GLU A 73 3.28 -23.29 -1.73
C GLU A 73 3.45 -23.15 -3.26
N ASN A 74 3.68 -21.95 -3.80
CA ASN A 74 3.68 -21.73 -5.26
C ASN A 74 5.03 -21.34 -5.89
N ILE A 75 6.15 -21.57 -5.18
CA ILE A 75 7.51 -21.26 -5.69
C ILE A 75 7.97 -22.24 -6.79
N GLU A 76 7.34 -23.40 -6.99
CA GLU A 76 7.86 -24.43 -7.92
C GLU A 76 7.14 -24.58 -9.28
N LYS A 77 6.16 -23.74 -9.65
CA LYS A 77 5.39 -23.96 -10.90
C LYS A 77 5.40 -22.84 -11.93
N THR A 78 6.46 -22.03 -11.96
CA THR A 78 6.63 -20.97 -12.99
C THR A 78 7.91 -21.12 -13.82
N VAL A 79 8.29 -22.35 -14.19
CA VAL A 79 9.30 -22.58 -15.25
C VAL A 79 8.85 -23.46 -16.41
N SER A 80 7.59 -23.93 -16.45
CA SER A 80 7.14 -24.87 -17.49
C SER A 80 5.95 -24.39 -18.33
N LYS A 81 5.91 -23.10 -18.67
CA LYS A 81 4.96 -22.58 -19.69
C LYS A 81 5.57 -21.60 -20.69
N MET A 82 6.89 -21.68 -20.87
CA MET A 82 7.61 -21.15 -22.04
C MET A 82 8.47 -22.26 -22.65
N LEU A 83 7.81 -23.30 -23.16
CA LEU A 83 8.27 -24.08 -24.30
C LEU A 83 7.15 -24.06 -25.34
#